data_AF-A0A2T0TJ53-F1
#
_entry.id   AF-A0A2T0TJ53-F1
#
_cell.length_a   1.000
_cell.length_b   1.000
_cell.length_c   1.000
_cell.angle_alpha   90.00
_cell.angle_beta   90.00
_cell.angle_gamma   90.00
#
_symmetry.space_group_name_H-M   'P 1'
#
loop_
_entity.id
_entity.type
_entity.pdbx_description
1 polymer ?
#
loop_
_entity_poly.entity_id
_entity_poly.type
_entity_poly.pdbx_seq_one_letter_code
_entity_poly.pdbx_strand_id
1 'polypeptide(L)' 'MNGALKAAWALTAFVVVVGLVGWILSGEAFFAVFIVLGLVTAVGAWLSGRSTTPKGDPSP' A
#
# COMPACT_ATOMS: atom_id res chain seq x y z
N MET A 1 6.12 0.02 -16.04
CA MET A 1 5.79 -0.61 -14.74
C MET A 1 4.89 -1.80 -15.02
N ASN A 2 5.25 -2.99 -14.53
CA ASN A 2 4.49 -4.24 -14.71
C ASN A 2 3.01 -4.05 -14.31
N GLY A 3 2.06 -4.67 -15.02
CA GLY A 3 0.62 -4.50 -14.77
C GLY A 3 0.20 -4.87 -13.34
N ALA A 4 0.85 -5.88 -12.76
CA ALA A 4 0.67 -6.27 -11.36
C ALA A 4 1.11 -5.17 -10.37
N LEU A 5 2.22 -4.48 -10.67
CA LEU A 5 2.72 -3.38 -9.84
C LEU A 5 1.74 -2.19 -9.87
N LYS A 6 1.11 -1.94 -11.02
CA LYS A 6 0.09 -0.88 -11.16
C LYS A 6 -1.17 -1.19 -10.34
N ALA A 7 -1.59 -2.44 -10.29
CA ALA A 7 -2.75 -2.87 -9.49
C ALA A 7 -2.48 -2.74 -7.97
N ALA A 8 -1.30 -3.15 -7.51
CA ALA A 8 -0.90 -3.00 -6.11
C ALA A 8 -0.85 -1.53 -5.66
N TRP A 9 -0.33 -0.65 -6.53
CA TRP A 9 -0.32 0.79 -6.27
C TRP A 9 -1.72 1.42 -6.30
N ALA A 10 -2.59 0.97 -7.19
CA ALA A 10 -3.98 1.44 -7.24
C ALA A 10 -4.76 1.09 -5.96
N LEU A 11 -4.59 -0.13 -5.43
CA LEU A 11 -5.20 -0.53 -4.16
C LEU A 11 -4.72 0.33 -2.99
N THR A 12 -3.42 0.63 -2.94
CA THR A 12 -2.82 1.50 -1.91
C THR A 12 -3.40 2.90 -1.97
N ALA A 13 -3.45 3.50 -3.17
CA ALA A 13 -4.04 4.82 -3.36
C ALA A 13 -5.52 4.85 -2.96
N PHE A 14 -6.28 3.81 -3.29
CA PHE A 14 -7.69 3.68 -2.90
C PHE A 14 -7.87 3.64 -1.38
N VAL A 15 -7.08 2.84 -0.66
CA VAL A 15 -7.14 2.76 0.81
C VAL A 15 -6.84 4.12 1.45
N VAL A 16 -5.82 4.83 0.96
CA VAL A 16 -5.46 6.16 1.49
C VAL A 16 -6.60 7.16 1.26
N VAL A 17 -7.19 7.19 0.06
CA VAL A 17 -8.29 8.11 -0.26
C VAL A 17 -9.55 7.80 0.55
N VAL A 18 -9.96 6.53 0.64
CA VAL A 18 -11.15 6.13 1.40
C VAL A 18 -10.97 6.39 2.89
N GLY A 19 -9.78 6.10 3.43
CA GLY A 19 -9.45 6.41 4.81
C GLY A 19 -9.51 7.91 5.10
N LEU A 20 -8.91 8.73 4.22
CA LEU A 20 -8.92 10.19 4.35
C LEU A 20 -10.34 10.76 4.28
N VAL A 21 -11.15 10.29 3.32
CA VAL A 21 -12.55 10.71 3.16
C VAL A 21 -13.39 10.30 4.37
N GLY A 22 -13.23 9.07 4.87
CA GLY A 22 -13.91 8.59 6.07
C GLY A 22 -13.52 9.38 7.32
N TRP A 23 -12.24 9.75 7.47
CA TRP A 23 -11.77 10.57 8.58
C TRP A 23 -12.34 12.00 8.53
N ILE A 24 -12.33 12.63 7.35
CA ILE A 24 -12.89 13.98 7.16
C ILE A 24 -14.40 14.00 7.42
N LEU A 25 -15.14 12.98 6.97
CA LEU A 25 -16.60 12.91 7.12
C LEU A 25 -17.06 12.55 8.53
N SER A 26 -16.34 11.67 9.24
CA SER A 26 -16.75 11.18 10.55
C SER A 26 -16.13 11.94 11.73
N GLY A 27 -14.97 12.59 11.55
CA GLY A 27 -14.25 13.28 12.64
C GLY A 27 -13.71 12.35 13.74
N GLU A 28 -13.90 11.04 13.61
CA GLU A 28 -13.53 10.02 14.59
C GLU A 28 -12.10 9.53 14.40
N ALA A 29 -11.35 9.44 15.51
CA ALA A 29 -9.93 9.06 15.50
C ALA A 29 -9.68 7.62 15.02
N PHE A 30 -10.69 6.75 15.11
CA PHE A 30 -10.62 5.36 14.64
C PHE A 30 -10.27 5.23 13.15
N PHE A 31 -10.78 6.14 12.30
CA PHE A 31 -10.45 6.14 10.87
C PHE A 31 -8.99 6.50 10.61
N ALA A 32 -8.41 7.39 11.43
CA ALA A 32 -6.99 7.73 11.34
C ALA A 32 -6.08 6.52 11.66
N VAL A 33 -6.48 5.65 12.58
CA VAL A 33 -5.73 4.40 12.87
C VAL A 33 -5.67 3.50 11.63
N PHE A 34 -6.77 3.37 10.91
CA PHE A 34 -6.83 2.57 9.67
C PHE A 34 -5.94 3.16 8.56
N ILE A 35 -5.88 4.49 8.44
CA ILE A 35 -4.96 5.19 7.53
C ILE A 35 -3.51 4.91 7.92
N VAL A 36 -3.15 5.10 9.20
CA VAL A 36 -1.78 4.91 9.69
C VAL A 36 -1.34 3.46 9.50
N LEU A 37 -2.18 2.48 9.84
CA LEU A 37 -1.88 1.06 9.67
C LEU A 37 -1.71 0.70 8.18
N GLY A 38 -2.57 1.25 7.30
CA GLY A 38 -2.46 1.10 5.86
C GLY A 38 -1.17 1.69 5.29
N LEU A 39 -0.80 2.89 5.73
CA LEU A 39 0.45 3.58 5.33
C LEU A 39 1.69 2.81 5.80
N VAL A 40 1.71 2.37 7.06
CA VAL A 40 2.82 1.56 7.60
C VAL A 40 2.98 0.26 6.82
N THR A 41 1.86 -0.38 6.47
CA THR A 41 1.88 -1.62 5.67
C THR A 41 2.40 -1.36 4.26
N ALA A 42 1.93 -0.30 3.60
CA ALA A 42 2.38 0.07 2.25
C ALA A 42 3.87 0.41 2.23
N VAL A 43 4.35 1.17 3.22
CA VAL A 43 5.77 1.52 3.39
C VAL A 43 6.60 0.28 3.67
N GLY A 44 6.14 -0.61 4.56
CA GLY A 44 6.78 -1.90 4.84
C GLY A 44 6.87 -2.80 3.60
N ALA A 45 5.80 -2.88 2.81
CA ALA A 45 5.78 -3.62 1.55
C ALA A 45 6.70 -2.99 0.49
N TRP A 46 6.83 -1.66 0.45
CA TRP A 46 7.73 -0.97 -0.47
C TRP A 46 9.21 -1.18 -0.10
N LEU A 47 9.53 -1.07 1.20
CA LEU A 47 10.86 -1.40 1.75
C LEU A 47 11.20 -2.88 1.52
N SER A 48 10.25 -3.78 1.73
CA SER A 48 10.45 -5.23 1.56
C SER A 48 10.50 -5.65 0.08
N GLY A 49 9.69 -5.03 -0.77
CA GLY A 49 9.68 -5.24 -2.22
C GLY A 49 10.96 -4.74 -2.91
N ARG A 50 11.69 -3.78 -2.31
CA ARG A 50 13.06 -3.46 -2.69
C ARG A 50 14.03 -4.62 -2.42
N SER A 51 13.85 -5.37 -1.33
CA SER A 51 14.71 -6.50 -0.97
C SER A 51 14.41 -7.78 -1.75
N THR A 52 13.23 -7.89 -2.39
CA THR A 52 12.98 -8.92 -3.40
C THR A 52 13.51 -8.46 -4.77
N THR A 53 14.83 -8.24 -4.88
CA THR A 53 15.48 -8.34 -6.19
C THR A 53 15.11 -9.71 -6.76
N PRO A 54 14.61 -9.81 -8.01
CA PRO A 54 14.29 -11.08 -8.64
C PRO A 54 15.50 -12.00 -8.51
N LYS A 55 15.36 -13.08 -7.73
CA LYS A 55 16.35 -14.14 -7.72
C LYS A 55 16.31 -14.70 -9.14
N GLY A 56 17.42 -14.51 -9.86
CA GLY A 56 17.53 -14.76 -11.28
C GLY A 56 16.92 -16.10 -11.70
N ASP A 57 16.34 -16.08 -12.89
CA ASP A 57 15.94 -17.26 -13.64
C ASP A 57 16.89 -18.44 -13.41
N PRO A 58 16.40 -19.61 -12.99
CA PRO A 58 17.10 -20.83 -13.32
C PRO A 58 16.83 -21.09 -14.81
N SER A 59 17.78 -20.70 -15.68
CA SER A 59 17.84 -21.21 -17.05
C SER A 59 18.11 -22.71 -17.04
N PRO A 60 17.30 -23.54 -17.72
CA PRO A 60 17.75 -24.70 -18.46
C PRO A 60 18.01 -24.37 -19.93
#